data_AF-A0A257RC87-F1
#
_entry.id   AF-A0A257RC87-F1
#
_cell.length_a   1.000
_cell.length_b   1.000
_cell.length_c   1.000
_cell.angle_alpha   90.00
_cell.angle_beta   90.00
_cell.angle_gamma   90.00
#
_symmetry.space_group_name_H-M   'P 1'
#
loop_
_entity.id
_entity.type
_entity.pdbx_description
1 polymer ?
#
loop_
_entity_poly.entity_id
_entity_poly.type
_entity_poly.pdbx_seq_one_letter_code
_entity_poly.pdbx_strand_id
1 'polypeptide(L)'
;MAFTPFTFTDAQLVDIRRYCGYPAYGDGAVVFPYPWIMKQYLALEYRLQHISASEGAVVATTYLANLNTLESAIPGAGANLDTDQAAVWTHNKNEVRDRDALFSNWRRKLCAFLGVPPGPEFSAGSGISFVV
;
A
#
# COMPACT_ATOMS: atom_id res chain seq x y z
N MET A 1 -21.83 -7.75 22.93
CA MET A 1 -21.10 -8.80 22.18
C MET A 1 -19.64 -8.71 22.57
N ALA A 2 -18.97 -9.84 22.82
CA ALA A 2 -17.53 -9.84 23.06
C ALA A 2 -16.80 -9.44 21.77
N PHE A 3 -15.78 -8.60 21.89
CA PHE A 3 -14.96 -8.20 20.75
C PHE A 3 -14.06 -9.37 20.35
N THR A 4 -14.16 -9.82 19.11
CA THR A 4 -13.27 -10.83 18.53
C THR A 4 -12.35 -10.13 17.53
N PRO A 5 -11.03 -10.04 17.82
CA PRO A 5 -10.08 -9.43 16.90
C PRO A 5 -9.94 -10.29 15.64
N PHE A 6 -9.70 -9.64 14.50
CA PHE A 6 -9.25 -10.34 13.30
C PHE A 6 -7.77 -10.70 13.44
N THR A 7 -7.42 -11.95 13.17
CA THR A 7 -6.02 -12.39 13.15
C THR A 7 -5.51 -12.39 11.71
N PHE A 8 -4.64 -11.44 11.38
CA PHE A 8 -3.91 -11.44 10.12
C PHE A 8 -2.79 -12.48 10.12
N THR A 9 -2.47 -13.00 8.94
CA THR A 9 -1.25 -13.80 8.77
C THR A 9 -0.01 -12.91 8.76
N ASP A 10 1.17 -13.49 9.03
CA ASP A 10 2.43 -12.74 8.98
C ASP A 10 2.66 -12.07 7.62
N ALA A 11 2.32 -12.77 6.54
CA ALA A 11 2.40 -12.22 5.18
C ALA A 11 1.47 -11.00 5.00
N GLN A 12 0.23 -11.09 5.48
CA GLN A 12 -0.72 -9.96 5.41
C GLN A 12 -0.25 -8.76 6.24
N LEU A 13 0.34 -8.99 7.42
CA LEU A 13 0.90 -7.90 8.23
C LEU A 13 2.04 -7.18 7.51
N VAL A 14 2.92 -7.93 6.84
CA VAL A 14 4.00 -7.36 6.02
C VAL A 14 3.42 -6.55 4.85
N ASP A 15 2.45 -7.10 4.12
CA ASP A 15 1.82 -6.41 3.00
C ASP A 15 1.10 -5.13 3.43
N ILE A 16 0.37 -5.15 4.54
CA ILE A 16 -0.32 -3.95 5.04
C ILE A 16 0.68 -2.84 5.36
N ARG A 17 1.78 -3.14 6.06
CA ARG A 17 2.82 -2.15 6.40
C ARG A 17 3.45 -1.55 5.14
N ARG A 18 3.84 -2.41 4.20
CA ARG A 18 4.41 -2.04 2.90
C ARG A 18 3.45 -1.17 2.09
N TYR A 19 2.20 -1.58 1.94
CA TYR A 19 1.20 -0.79 1.23
C TYR A 19 0.85 0.52 1.94
N CYS A 20 0.94 0.58 3.27
CA CYS A 20 0.80 1.83 4.01
C CYS A 20 2.08 2.70 4.01
N GLY A 21 3.16 2.24 3.37
CA GLY A 21 4.40 3.01 3.19
C GLY A 21 5.26 3.09 4.45
N TYR A 22 5.07 2.15 5.39
CA TYR A 22 5.83 2.03 6.61
C TYR A 22 6.99 1.04 6.45
N PRO A 23 8.11 1.25 7.17
CA PRO A 23 9.26 0.35 7.09
C PRO A 23 8.92 -1.05 7.61
N ALA A 24 9.73 -2.04 7.24
CA ALA A 24 9.61 -3.40 7.74
C ALA A 24 9.78 -3.45 9.27
N TYR A 25 8.99 -4.30 9.95
CA TYR A 25 8.98 -4.45 11.41
C TYR A 25 10.28 -5.07 11.96
N GLY A 26 10.94 -5.93 11.18
CA GLY A 26 12.17 -6.62 11.61
C GLY A 26 11.97 -7.43 12.90
N ASP A 27 13.01 -7.50 13.73
CA ASP A 27 13.05 -8.20 15.02
C ASP A 27 12.31 -7.44 16.15
N GLY A 28 11.30 -6.64 15.82
CA GLY A 28 10.55 -5.79 16.76
C GLY A 28 11.31 -4.57 17.30
N ALA A 29 12.64 -4.52 17.13
CA ALA A 29 13.45 -3.33 17.34
C ALA A 29 13.45 -2.43 16.09
N VAL A 30 12.30 -1.87 15.73
CA VAL A 30 12.20 -0.97 14.57
C VAL A 30 13.06 0.27 14.82
N VAL A 31 14.18 0.37 14.11
CA VAL A 31 14.94 1.63 14.03
C VAL A 31 14.17 2.55 13.10
N PHE A 32 13.36 3.43 13.68
CA PHE A 32 12.61 4.40 12.90
C PHE A 32 13.60 5.39 12.25
N PRO A 33 13.61 5.51 10.91
CA PRO A 33 14.49 6.48 10.24
C PRO A 33 14.14 7.92 10.62
N TYR A 34 12.90 8.16 11.08
CA TYR A 34 12.43 9.48 11.49
C TYR A 34 11.62 9.41 12.80
N PRO A 35 11.92 10.24 13.82
CA PRO A 35 11.24 10.24 15.12
C PRO A 35 9.74 10.50 15.03
N TRP A 36 9.30 11.31 14.06
CA TRP A 36 7.90 11.69 13.89
C TRP A 36 7.02 10.61 13.28
N ILE A 37 7.56 9.45 12.88
CA ILE A 37 6.80 8.31 12.28
C ILE A 37 6.46 7.26 13.33
N MET A 38 7.25 7.19 14.40
CA MET A 38 7.11 6.20 15.46
C MET A 38 5.68 6.14 16.01
N LYS A 39 5.03 7.28 16.24
CA LYS A 39 3.66 7.33 16.80
C LYS A 39 2.63 6.73 15.85
N GLN A 40 2.74 7.02 14.56
CA GLN A 40 1.83 6.57 13.51
C GLN A 40 2.02 5.08 13.25
N TYR A 41 3.27 4.62 13.25
CA TYR A 41 3.61 3.21 13.14
C TYR A 41 3.05 2.39 14.31
N LEU A 42 3.29 2.83 15.54
CA LEU A 42 2.75 2.15 16.72
C LEU A 42 1.21 2.17 16.75
N ALA A 43 0.59 3.25 16.26
CA ALA A 43 -0.86 3.31 16.11
C ALA A 43 -1.38 2.31 15.07
N LEU A 44 -0.67 2.11 13.96
CA LEU A 44 -0.99 1.07 12.97
C LEU A 44 -0.90 -0.33 13.59
N GLU A 45 0.22 -0.66 14.25
CA GLU A 45 0.40 -1.96 14.90
C GLU A 45 -0.69 -2.24 15.94
N TYR A 46 -1.01 -1.25 16.76
CA TYR A 46 -2.08 -1.37 17.75
C TYR A 46 -3.43 -1.65 17.08
N ARG A 47 -3.75 -0.96 15.97
CA ARG A 47 -4.98 -1.22 15.21
C ARG A 47 -5.01 -2.59 14.57
N LEU A 48 -3.90 -3.06 14.01
CA LEU A 48 -3.83 -4.38 13.39
C LEU A 48 -4.07 -5.50 14.42
N GLN A 49 -3.67 -5.29 15.67
CA GLN A 49 -3.93 -6.23 16.77
C GLN A 49 -5.36 -6.13 17.34
N HIS A 50 -6.03 -4.98 17.18
CA HIS A 50 -7.33 -4.66 17.80
C HIS A 50 -8.41 -4.29 16.76
N ILE A 51 -8.31 -4.78 15.52
CA ILE A 51 -9.32 -4.58 14.49
C ILE A 51 -10.45 -5.59 14.63
N SER A 52 -11.69 -5.21 14.34
CA SER A 52 -12.81 -6.15 14.37
C SER A 52 -12.69 -7.20 13.27
N ALA A 53 -13.25 -8.39 13.50
CA ALA A 53 -13.30 -9.48 12.51
C ALA A 53 -13.85 -9.02 11.15
N SER A 54 -14.90 -8.18 11.13
CA SER A 54 -15.50 -7.66 9.91
C SER A 54 -14.61 -6.67 9.16
N GLU A 55 -13.97 -5.75 9.87
CA GLU A 55 -13.09 -4.75 9.24
C GLU A 55 -11.80 -5.41 8.73
N GLY A 56 -11.22 -6.35 9.51
CA GLY A 56 -10.06 -7.12 9.08
C GLY A 56 -10.35 -7.98 7.84
N ALA A 57 -11.56 -8.53 7.73
CA ALA A 57 -11.99 -9.25 6.53
C ALA A 57 -12.05 -8.32 5.30
N VAL A 58 -12.49 -7.06 5.45
CA VAL A 58 -12.47 -6.07 4.35
C VAL A 58 -11.04 -5.76 3.92
N VAL A 59 -10.11 -5.59 4.87
CA VAL A 59 -8.68 -5.39 4.57
C VAL A 59 -8.13 -6.56 3.76
N ALA A 60 -8.36 -7.80 4.21
CA ALA A 60 -7.84 -8.99 3.56
C ALA A 60 -8.46 -9.26 2.17
N THR A 61 -9.78 -9.21 2.08
CA THR A 61 -10.52 -9.65 0.87
C THR A 61 -10.61 -8.57 -0.20
N THR A 62 -10.69 -7.30 0.19
CA THR A 62 -10.90 -6.19 -0.75
C THR A 62 -9.61 -5.45 -1.01
N TYR A 63 -8.90 -5.00 0.03
CA TYR A 63 -7.72 -4.18 -0.17
C TYR A 63 -6.50 -5.00 -0.59
N LEU A 64 -6.12 -6.02 0.19
CA LEU A 64 -4.92 -6.81 -0.11
C LEU A 64 -5.05 -7.59 -1.42
N ALA A 65 -6.21 -8.18 -1.71
CA ALA A 65 -6.44 -8.87 -2.97
C ALA A 65 -6.23 -7.94 -4.19
N ASN A 66 -6.87 -6.76 -4.19
CA ASN A 66 -6.74 -5.81 -5.30
C ASN A 66 -5.33 -5.19 -5.37
N LEU A 67 -4.70 -4.89 -4.24
CA LEU A 67 -3.35 -4.33 -4.21
C LEU A 67 -2.31 -5.31 -4.77
N ASN A 68 -2.39 -6.60 -4.43
CA ASN A 68 -1.52 -7.63 -4.99
C ASN A 68 -1.67 -7.75 -6.51
N THR A 69 -2.90 -7.67 -7.02
CA THR A 69 -3.18 -7.68 -8.47
C THR A 69 -2.64 -6.43 -9.15
N LEU A 70 -2.82 -5.25 -8.56
CA LEU A 70 -2.33 -4.00 -9.14
C LEU A 70 -0.80 -3.92 -9.13
N GLU A 71 -0.17 -4.37 -8.05
CA GLU A 71 1.29 -4.41 -7.93
C GLU A 71 1.92 -5.33 -8.99
N SER A 72 1.36 -6.54 -9.18
CA SER A 72 1.86 -7.49 -10.20
C SER A 72 1.56 -7.04 -11.64
N ALA A 73 0.50 -6.26 -11.85
CA ALA A 73 0.17 -5.73 -13.17
C ALA A 73 1.21 -4.71 -13.66
N ILE A 74 1.88 -3.96 -12.79
CA ILE A 74 2.90 -2.97 -13.19
C ILE A 74 4.11 -3.62 -13.89
N PRO A 75 4.86 -4.55 -13.29
CA PRO A 75 5.96 -5.24 -13.96
C PRO A 75 5.47 -6.12 -15.11
N GLY A 76 4.25 -6.66 -15.02
CA GLY A 76 3.62 -7.41 -16.11
C GLY A 76 3.42 -6.60 -17.39
N ALA A 77 3.23 -5.27 -17.30
CA ALA A 77 3.17 -4.39 -18.47
C ALA A 77 4.52 -4.32 -19.22
N GLY A 78 5.62 -4.67 -18.56
CA GLY A 78 6.97 -4.71 -19.14
C GLY A 78 7.09 -5.59 -20.38
N ALA A 79 6.29 -6.64 -20.49
CA ALA A 79 6.31 -7.56 -21.63
C ALA A 79 5.92 -6.91 -22.97
N ASN A 80 5.23 -5.77 -22.94
CA ASN A 80 4.68 -5.11 -24.13
C ASN A 80 5.26 -3.69 -24.35
N LEU A 81 6.24 -3.26 -23.55
CA LEU A 81 6.79 -1.89 -23.62
C LEU A 81 7.48 -1.58 -24.95
N ASP A 82 8.08 -2.58 -25.59
CA ASP A 82 8.85 -2.41 -26.84
C ASP A 82 7.96 -2.38 -28.10
N THR A 83 6.65 -2.61 -27.96
CA THR A 83 5.71 -2.74 -29.10
C THR A 83 4.68 -1.62 -29.10
N ASP A 84 4.91 -0.57 -29.88
CA ASP A 84 3.97 0.57 -29.99
C ASP A 84 2.68 0.19 -30.76
N GLN A 85 2.78 -0.74 -31.71
CA GLN A 85 1.67 -1.24 -32.50
C GLN A 85 1.84 -2.73 -32.86
N ALA A 86 0.79 -3.52 -32.66
CA ALA A 86 0.70 -4.92 -33.09
C ALA A 86 -0.58 -5.12 -33.92
N ALA A 87 -0.42 -5.20 -35.24
CA ALA A 87 -1.54 -5.24 -36.20
C ALA A 87 -2.48 -4.02 -36.01
N VAL A 88 -3.76 -4.26 -35.67
CA VAL A 88 -4.78 -3.21 -35.45
C VAL A 88 -4.73 -2.66 -34.01
N TRP A 89 -3.97 -3.27 -33.11
CA TRP A 89 -3.87 -2.85 -31.71
C TRP A 89 -2.78 -1.79 -31.52
N THR A 90 -3.16 -0.65 -30.94
CA THR A 90 -2.25 0.43 -30.52
C THR A 90 -2.02 0.37 -29.02
N HIS A 91 -0.76 0.43 -28.59
CA HIS A 91 -0.40 0.41 -27.17
C HIS A 91 -0.83 1.70 -26.47
N ASN A 92 -1.28 1.59 -25.21
CA ASN A 92 -1.51 2.77 -24.38
C ASN A 92 -0.17 3.25 -23.81
N LYS A 93 0.38 4.32 -24.37
CA LYS A 93 1.66 4.93 -23.95
C LYS A 93 1.69 5.35 -22.48
N ASN A 94 0.54 5.54 -21.86
CA ASN A 94 0.42 5.91 -20.45
C ASN A 94 0.10 4.71 -19.54
N GLU A 95 0.06 3.49 -20.05
CA GLU A 95 -0.41 2.31 -19.31
C GLU A 95 0.29 2.11 -17.97
N VAL A 96 1.62 2.15 -17.95
CA VAL A 96 2.40 1.99 -16.70
C VAL A 96 2.08 3.12 -15.73
N ARG A 97 2.05 4.37 -16.21
CA ARG A 97 1.72 5.55 -15.40
C ARG A 97 0.32 5.46 -14.79
N ASP A 98 -0.67 5.04 -15.57
CA ASP A 98 -2.05 4.90 -15.14
C ASP A 98 -2.20 3.78 -14.10
N ARG A 99 -1.48 2.66 -14.29
CA ARG A 99 -1.41 1.54 -13.33
C ARG A 99 -0.77 1.96 -12.02
N ASP A 100 0.37 2.67 -12.07
CA ASP A 100 1.05 3.22 -10.88
C ASP A 100 0.16 4.22 -10.11
N ALA A 101 -0.55 5.09 -10.83
CA ALA A 101 -1.48 6.05 -10.24
C ALA A 101 -2.66 5.34 -9.56
N LEU A 102 -3.22 4.30 -10.19
CA LEU A 102 -4.28 3.48 -9.62
C LEU A 102 -3.80 2.74 -8.37
N PHE A 103 -2.64 2.11 -8.43
CA PHE A 103 -2.02 1.43 -7.29
C PHE A 103 -1.80 2.40 -6.10
N SER A 104 -1.23 3.57 -6.37
CA SER A 104 -1.02 4.62 -5.36
C SER A 104 -2.34 5.11 -4.74
N ASN A 105 -3.40 5.23 -5.53
CA ASN A 105 -4.73 5.60 -5.04
C ASN A 105 -5.31 4.54 -4.10
N TRP A 106 -5.23 3.25 -4.48
CA TRP A 106 -5.68 2.15 -3.63
C TRP A 106 -4.90 2.04 -2.32
N ARG A 107 -3.59 2.26 -2.36
CA ARG A 107 -2.77 2.35 -1.13
C ARG A 107 -3.24 3.48 -0.21
N ARG A 108 -3.56 4.67 -0.74
CA ARG A 108 -4.12 5.78 0.05
C ARG A 108 -5.49 5.46 0.64
N LYS A 109 -6.34 4.74 -0.11
CA LYS A 109 -7.64 4.28 0.40
C LYS A 109 -7.50 3.27 1.54
N LEU A 110 -6.50 2.39 1.49
CA LEU A 110 -6.18 1.48 2.60
C LEU A 110 -5.77 2.29 3.84
N CYS A 111 -4.85 3.25 3.71
CA CYS A 111 -4.45 4.13 4.81
C CYS A 111 -5.65 4.88 5.41
N ALA A 112 -6.54 5.40 4.56
CA ALA A 112 -7.76 6.10 4.99
C ALA A 112 -8.72 5.16 5.74
N PHE A 113 -8.92 3.93 5.26
CA PHE A 113 -9.75 2.93 5.94
C PHE A 113 -9.18 2.53 7.29
N LEU A 114 -7.86 2.29 7.35
CA LEU A 114 -7.16 2.01 8.60
C LEU A 114 -7.03 3.24 9.49
N GLY A 115 -7.39 4.43 9.00
CA GLY A 115 -7.33 5.73 9.67
C GLY A 115 -5.91 6.11 10.13
N VAL A 116 -4.90 5.67 9.39
CA VAL A 116 -3.49 5.94 9.66
C VAL A 116 -2.99 6.87 8.53
N PRO A 117 -2.21 7.92 8.84
CA PRO A 117 -1.65 8.76 7.77
C PRO A 117 -0.73 7.93 6.85
N PRO A 118 -0.65 8.28 5.56
CA PRO A 118 0.27 7.61 4.65
C PRO A 118 1.72 7.76 5.13
N GLY A 119 2.48 6.68 5.06
CA GLY A 119 3.88 6.66 5.46
C GLY A 119 4.80 7.49 4.55
N PRO A 120 6.08 7.64 4.93
CA PRO A 120 7.06 8.47 4.24
C PRO A 120 7.24 8.10 2.76
N GLU A 121 7.04 6.84 2.37
CA GLU A 121 7.13 6.40 0.97
C GLU A 121 6.15 7.13 0.04
N PHE A 122 5.02 7.64 0.54
CA PHE A 122 4.08 8.40 -0.28
C PHE A 122 4.57 9.82 -0.59
N SER A 123 5.53 10.35 0.17
CA SER A 123 6.05 11.71 -0.02
C SER A 123 7.10 11.80 -1.14
N ALA A 124 7.71 10.68 -1.54
CA ALA A 124 8.79 10.65 -2.51
C ALA A 124 8.37 11.10 -3.93
N GLY A 125 7.07 11.12 -4.24
CA GLY A 125 6.52 11.55 -5.53
C GLY A 125 5.87 12.94 -5.55
N SER A 126 5.72 13.60 -4.40
CA SER A 126 5.24 14.98 -4.36
C SER A 126 6.45 15.89 -4.49
N GLY A 127 6.68 16.38 -5.70
CA GLY A 127 7.78 17.30 -6.00
C GLY A 127 7.94 18.34 -4.88
N ILE A 128 9.17 18.46 -4.39
CA ILE A 128 9.67 19.58 -3.61
C ILE A 128 9.09 20.90 -4.16
N SER A 129 8.04 21.43 -3.51
CA SER A 129 7.63 22.81 -3.75
C SER A 129 8.55 23.68 -2.93
N PHE A 130 9.54 24.30 -3.56
CA PHE A 130 10.21 25.44 -2.97
C PHE A 130 9.16 26.54 -2.79
N VAL A 131 8.77 26.79 -1.55
CA VAL A 131 8.15 28.06 -1.18
C VAL A 131 9.33 29.02 -1.00
N VAL A 132 9.55 29.86 -2.01
CA VAL A 132 10.43 31.02 -1.95
C VAL A 132 9.65 32.18 -1.34
#